data_AF-A0A179IBX4-F1
#
_entry.id   AF-A0A179IBX4-F1
#
_cell.length_a   1.000
_cell.length_b   1.000
_cell.length_c   1.000
_cell.angle_alpha   90.00
_cell.angle_beta   90.00
_cell.angle_gamma   90.00
#
_symmetry.space_group_name_H-M   'P 1'
#
loop_
_entity.id
_entity.type
_entity.pdbx_description
1 polymer ?
#
loop_
_entity_poly.entity_id
_entity_poly.type
_entity_poly.pdbx_seq_one_letter_code
_entity_poly.pdbx_strand_id
1 'polypeptide(L)'
;MQAAAEPLTEAQLATAVIWTIEEGLSLPHPAVALLRSFIVEALNDAAAAAYVQSRISSPEEAYRLASDWAYVVEAVSRRGILPPAPDAAAAHYIAQRDGCVCCVSGLRGTILDPLIVAPVLPIPVDWMRDQAFFGGPYMDWWLRYIEAPTRTMPEENHWLVRRSVAEALRAGRVRLDRVQPSMTEYVVSPVLVGAEAPITINGDLALLGDHSRSHIPKVDPRFVGTHARLSKSIQLVKLARDVTPSFLESPQIPSNSLSRNSPQTTLKPWTKGLQLTSVITVPLLRVWLLCPQRLRLMAYRGLKRLGEYLYGITPGSNSVQKLPFGLFLKYSDNFDRCENELNALQTVRRCTTIPVPKGLDLVYDVVESSDDWGNATTVRQPYLLMTTVPGAPLSQCINAIFDEDYQYIRQQLQDAVSQLRAIPKTVNPDMAICNTLGAACQEPRIRDFTPIGPFKDEAGFSQWMRFSDESSRRGHRIVFTHADLNPRNIMVDRSLYEGFRWPQRHNEVMKSVFAALGDYTAEMDVERRSWESGDGL
;
A
#
# COMPACT_ATOMS: atom_id res chain seq x y z
N MET A 1 7.10 36.45 34.11
CA MET A 1 6.67 35.07 34.40
C MET A 1 6.55 34.33 33.07
N GLN A 2 7.55 33.51 32.73
CA GLN A 2 7.39 32.56 31.62
C GLN A 2 6.28 31.59 32.00
N ALA A 3 5.24 31.51 31.17
CA ALA A 3 4.25 30.46 31.28
C ALA A 3 4.97 29.12 31.10
N ALA A 4 4.98 28.30 32.15
CA ALA A 4 5.42 26.92 32.04
C ALA A 4 4.50 26.23 31.03
N ALA A 5 5.07 25.72 29.94
CA ALA A 5 4.32 24.94 28.97
C ALA A 5 3.66 23.76 29.70
N GLU A 6 2.36 23.56 29.50
CA GLU A 6 1.66 22.39 30.04
C GLU A 6 2.36 21.11 29.54
N PRO A 7 2.53 20.09 30.41
CA PRO A 7 3.14 18.84 30.01
C PRO A 7 2.28 18.18 28.91
N LEU A 8 2.94 17.75 27.83
CA LEU A 8 2.30 17.04 26.72
C LEU A 8 1.59 15.78 27.25
N THR A 9 0.40 15.50 26.72
CA THR A 9 -0.28 14.22 26.97
C THR A 9 0.51 13.05 26.37
N GLU A 10 0.27 11.82 26.86
CA GLU A 10 1.01 10.62 26.43
C GLU A 10 1.01 10.42 24.90
N ALA A 11 -0.13 10.63 24.23
CA ALA A 11 -0.25 10.55 22.77
C ALA A 11 0.46 11.70 22.03
N GLN A 12 0.51 12.89 22.64
CA GLN A 12 1.22 14.04 22.09
C GLN A 12 2.74 13.84 22.17
N LEU A 13 3.23 13.16 23.21
CA LEU A 13 4.65 12.84 23.36
C LEU A 13 5.14 11.94 22.22
N ALA A 14 4.45 10.82 21.95
CA ALA A 14 4.84 9.90 20.88
C ALA A 14 4.90 10.61 19.52
N THR A 15 3.88 11.43 19.23
CA THR A 15 3.83 12.22 17.99
C THR A 15 4.99 13.23 17.90
N ALA A 16 5.30 13.93 18.99
CA ALA A 16 6.38 14.92 19.02
C ALA A 16 7.76 14.28 18.84
N VAL A 17 8.01 13.13 19.48
CA VAL A 17 9.31 12.42 19.35
C VAL A 17 9.47 11.85 17.94
N ILE A 18 8.40 11.29 17.35
CA ILE A 18 8.42 10.84 15.95
C ILE A 18 8.77 12.02 15.03
N TRP A 19 8.15 13.19 15.24
CA TRP A 19 8.47 14.39 14.48
C TRP A 19 9.94 14.79 14.61
N THR A 20 10.52 14.75 15.82
CA THR A 20 11.95 15.03 16.03
C THR A 20 12.84 14.06 15.27
N ILE A 21 12.51 12.77 15.23
CA ILE A 21 13.29 11.75 14.51
C ILE A 21 13.18 11.94 12.99
N GLU A 22 12.01 12.35 12.50
CA GLU A 22 11.77 12.50 11.07
C GLU A 22 12.32 13.83 10.52
N GLU A 23 12.02 14.95 11.18
CA GLU A 23 12.35 16.29 10.66
C GLU A 23 13.51 16.95 11.40
N GLY A 24 13.72 16.58 12.67
CA GLY A 24 14.74 17.21 13.52
C GLY A 24 16.13 16.60 13.38
N LEU A 25 16.24 15.35 12.93
CA LEU A 25 17.50 14.62 12.82
C LEU A 25 17.70 14.12 11.39
N SER A 26 18.78 14.55 10.72
CA SER A 26 19.15 14.07 9.39
C SER A 26 19.72 12.65 9.44
N LEU A 27 18.86 11.66 9.68
CA LEU A 27 19.23 10.26 9.80
C LEU A 27 19.04 9.51 8.47
N PRO A 28 20.01 8.70 8.03
CA PRO A 28 19.88 7.88 6.83
C PRO A 28 18.93 6.69 7.06
N HIS A 29 18.28 6.22 6.00
CA HIS A 29 17.49 4.98 6.07
C HIS A 29 18.38 3.73 6.24
N PRO A 30 17.92 2.73 7.03
CA PRO A 30 16.59 2.57 7.64
C PRO A 30 16.38 3.19 9.03
N ALA A 31 17.30 4.02 9.52
CA ALA A 31 17.34 4.39 10.94
C ALA A 31 16.04 5.07 11.43
N VAL A 32 15.55 6.06 10.67
CA VAL A 32 14.28 6.75 10.94
C VAL A 32 13.11 5.77 11.02
N ALA A 33 12.99 4.91 10.00
CA ALA A 33 11.89 3.95 9.89
C ALA A 33 11.91 2.92 11.03
N LEU A 34 13.10 2.48 11.45
CA LEU A 34 13.28 1.55 12.56
C LEU A 34 12.89 2.17 13.89
N LEU A 35 13.32 3.40 14.18
CA LEU A 35 12.95 4.10 15.42
C LEU A 35 11.47 4.46 15.47
N ARG A 36 10.87 4.86 14.34
CA ARG A 36 9.42 5.06 14.27
C ARG A 36 8.67 3.76 14.50
N SER A 37 9.10 2.67 13.85
CA SER A 37 8.50 1.35 14.07
C SER A 37 8.66 0.89 15.51
N PHE A 38 9.79 1.21 16.16
CA PHE A 38 10.01 0.96 17.58
C PHE A 38 8.95 1.64 18.45
N ILE A 39 8.67 2.93 18.22
CA ILE A 39 7.70 3.68 19.00
C ILE A 39 6.27 3.19 18.74
N VAL A 40 5.86 3.12 17.46
CA VAL A 40 4.47 2.86 17.06
C VAL A 40 4.05 1.41 17.35
N GLU A 41 4.96 0.45 17.24
CA GLU A 41 4.65 -0.97 17.43
C GLU A 41 4.91 -1.45 18.87
N ALA A 42 5.35 -0.56 19.77
CA ALA A 42 5.58 -0.91 21.17
C ALA A 42 4.27 -1.30 21.88
N LEU A 43 4.39 -2.02 23.01
CA LEU A 43 3.24 -2.30 23.86
C LEU A 43 2.64 -1.02 24.46
N ASN A 44 3.48 -0.03 24.74
CA ASN A 44 3.12 1.32 25.15
C ASN A 44 3.99 2.30 24.34
N ASP A 45 3.36 3.01 23.42
CA ASP A 45 4.00 3.94 22.50
C ASP A 45 4.57 5.18 23.21
N ALA A 46 3.89 5.72 24.22
CA ALA A 46 4.36 6.83 25.03
C ALA A 46 5.62 6.48 25.84
N ALA A 47 5.66 5.28 26.43
CA ALA A 47 6.83 4.79 27.16
C ALA A 47 8.02 4.55 26.23
N ALA A 48 7.77 3.98 25.03
CA ALA A 48 8.79 3.82 24.00
C ALA A 48 9.30 5.18 23.48
N ALA A 49 8.41 6.15 23.27
CA ALA A 49 8.78 7.50 22.86
C ALA A 49 9.63 8.21 23.92
N ALA A 50 9.25 8.13 25.20
CA ALA A 50 10.03 8.68 26.30
C ALA A 50 11.43 8.05 26.37
N TYR A 51 11.51 6.72 26.20
CA TYR A 51 12.79 6.01 26.13
C TYR A 51 13.65 6.51 24.98
N VAL A 52 13.09 6.61 23.76
CA VAL A 52 13.82 7.11 22.60
C VAL A 52 14.29 8.55 22.84
N GLN A 53 13.40 9.44 23.29
CA GLN A 53 13.72 10.84 23.57
C GLN A 53 14.87 10.98 24.59
N SER A 54 14.89 10.14 25.64
CA SER A 54 15.96 10.15 26.64
C SER A 54 17.33 9.70 26.11
N ARG A 55 17.38 9.08 24.93
CA ARG A 55 18.56 8.45 24.32
C ARG A 55 19.05 9.16 23.06
N ILE A 56 18.30 10.12 22.51
CA ILE A 56 18.63 10.81 21.26
C ILE A 56 18.88 12.30 21.49
N SER A 57 20.13 12.66 21.81
CA SER A 57 20.57 14.07 21.84
C SER A 57 21.30 14.47 20.57
N SER A 58 21.77 13.49 19.76
CA SER A 58 22.43 13.73 18.48
C SER A 58 22.01 12.70 17.41
N PRO A 59 22.23 13.00 16.12
CA PRO A 59 22.01 12.03 15.04
C PRO A 59 22.79 10.71 15.24
N GLU A 60 24.02 10.76 15.77
CA GLU A 60 24.85 9.57 16.01
C GLU A 60 24.26 8.66 17.09
N GLU A 61 23.65 9.25 18.12
CA GLU A 61 22.95 8.50 19.16
C GLU A 61 21.68 7.83 18.63
N ALA A 62 20.89 8.57 17.85
CA ALA A 62 19.71 8.01 17.21
C ALA A 62 20.06 6.90 16.21
N TYR A 63 21.13 7.07 15.44
CA TYR A 63 21.61 6.04 14.52
C TYR A 63 22.07 4.77 15.27
N ARG A 64 22.81 4.92 16.38
CA ARG A 64 23.19 3.79 17.24
C ARG A 64 21.98 3.08 17.82
N LEU A 65 21.01 3.83 18.34
CA LEU A 65 19.77 3.25 18.87
C LEU A 65 18.99 2.47 17.81
N ALA A 66 18.96 2.96 16.57
CA ALA A 66 18.33 2.25 15.46
C ALA A 66 19.10 0.96 15.09
N SER A 67 20.43 0.99 15.16
CA SER A 67 21.29 -0.19 14.95
C SER A 67 21.08 -1.24 16.06
N ASP A 68 21.03 -0.80 17.32
CA ASP A 68 20.71 -1.64 18.48
C ASP A 68 19.34 -2.30 18.32
N TRP A 69 18.34 -1.54 17.87
CA TRP A 69 17.01 -2.09 17.59
C TRP A 69 17.04 -3.11 16.44
N ALA A 70 17.76 -2.83 15.35
CA ALA A 70 17.93 -3.80 14.27
C ALA A 70 18.58 -5.10 14.78
N TYR A 71 19.57 -5.00 15.67
CA TYR A 71 20.18 -6.16 16.31
C TYR A 71 19.15 -6.98 17.10
N VAL A 72 18.30 -6.36 17.91
CA VAL A 72 17.22 -7.03 18.64
C VAL A 72 16.22 -7.73 17.71
N VAL A 73 15.90 -7.12 16.57
CA VAL A 73 15.00 -7.69 15.55
C VAL A 73 15.64 -8.90 14.85
N GLU A 74 16.94 -8.84 14.54
CA GLU A 74 17.67 -9.95 13.93
C GLU A 74 17.83 -11.15 14.86
N ALA A 75 17.89 -10.92 16.17
CA ALA A 75 17.95 -11.98 17.18
C ALA A 75 16.77 -12.95 17.07
N VAL A 76 15.59 -12.46 16.66
CA VAL A 76 14.38 -13.28 16.49
C VAL A 76 14.23 -13.76 15.05
N SER A 77 14.51 -12.90 14.06
CA SER A 77 14.15 -13.17 12.66
C SER A 77 15.21 -13.92 11.85
N ARG A 78 16.50 -13.79 12.20
CA ARG A 78 17.63 -14.38 11.45
C ARG A 78 18.52 -15.27 12.30
N ARG A 79 18.94 -14.80 13.47
CA ARG A 79 19.86 -15.50 14.36
C ARG A 79 19.15 -16.44 15.35
N GLY A 80 17.83 -16.34 15.44
CA GLY A 80 17.05 -17.13 16.36
C GLY A 80 17.17 -18.64 16.11
N ILE A 81 17.10 -19.41 17.17
CA ILE A 81 17.18 -20.87 17.15
C ILE A 81 15.76 -21.42 17.09
N LEU A 82 15.51 -22.45 16.28
CA LEU A 82 14.19 -23.07 16.26
C LEU A 82 13.89 -23.74 17.61
N PRO A 83 12.68 -23.58 18.16
CA PRO A 83 12.30 -24.34 19.34
C PRO A 83 12.33 -25.85 19.05
N PRO A 84 12.35 -26.70 20.10
CA PRO A 84 12.32 -28.14 19.95
C PRO A 84 11.17 -28.56 19.04
N ALA A 85 11.47 -29.39 18.03
CA ALA A 85 10.47 -29.86 17.09
C ALA A 85 9.42 -30.71 17.83
N PRO A 86 8.12 -30.55 17.53
CA PRO A 86 7.09 -31.41 18.08
C PRO A 86 7.31 -32.87 17.65
N ASP A 87 7.04 -33.79 18.56
CA ASP A 87 6.97 -35.21 18.20
C ASP A 87 5.75 -35.50 17.32
N ALA A 88 5.61 -36.74 16.84
CA ALA A 88 4.53 -37.12 15.95
C ALA A 88 3.14 -36.95 16.58
N ALA A 89 3.01 -37.12 17.90
CA ALA A 89 1.74 -36.98 18.60
C ALA A 89 1.35 -35.51 18.73
N ALA A 90 2.28 -34.65 19.16
CA ALA A 90 2.10 -33.20 19.23
C ALA A 90 1.81 -32.60 17.85
N ALA A 91 2.53 -33.03 16.81
CA ALA A 91 2.30 -32.57 15.43
C ALA A 91 0.89 -32.96 14.93
N HIS A 92 0.43 -34.18 15.23
CA HIS A 92 -0.93 -34.61 14.90
C HIS A 92 -1.98 -33.77 15.63
N TYR A 93 -1.72 -33.47 16.89
CA TYR A 93 -2.62 -32.69 17.72
C TYR A 93 -2.73 -31.23 17.27
N ILE A 94 -1.60 -30.59 16.95
CA ILE A 94 -1.56 -29.24 16.35
C ILE A 94 -2.37 -29.22 15.05
N ALA A 95 -2.24 -30.25 14.21
CA ALA A 95 -3.00 -30.33 12.97
C ALA A 95 -4.51 -30.44 13.20
N GLN A 96 -4.95 -31.20 14.22
CA GLN A 96 -6.36 -31.29 14.59
C GLN A 96 -6.88 -29.97 15.14
N ARG A 97 -6.13 -29.32 16.05
CA ARG A 97 -6.49 -28.01 16.60
C ARG A 97 -6.73 -27.00 15.47
N ASP A 98 -5.82 -26.95 14.51
CA ASP A 98 -5.87 -25.97 13.41
C ASP A 98 -6.77 -26.43 12.24
N GLY A 99 -7.62 -27.44 12.45
CA GLY A 99 -8.63 -27.88 11.50
C GLY A 99 -8.08 -28.51 10.21
N CYS A 100 -6.85 -29.00 10.23
CA CYS A 100 -6.14 -29.55 9.06
C CYS A 100 -6.08 -28.57 7.86
N VAL A 101 -6.10 -27.27 8.15
CA VAL A 101 -5.95 -26.18 7.18
C VAL A 101 -4.86 -25.23 7.65
N CYS A 102 -4.39 -24.34 6.78
CA CYS A 102 -3.48 -23.29 7.20
C CYS A 102 -4.23 -22.33 8.13
N CYS A 103 -3.84 -22.27 9.40
CA CYS A 103 -4.54 -21.47 10.41
C CYS A 103 -4.48 -19.96 10.13
N VAL A 104 -3.54 -19.49 9.30
CA VAL A 104 -3.43 -18.07 8.93
C VAL A 104 -4.19 -17.75 7.64
N SER A 105 -4.09 -18.58 6.60
CA SER A 105 -4.72 -18.29 5.31
C SER A 105 -6.10 -18.92 5.12
N GLY A 106 -6.51 -19.87 5.97
CA GLY A 106 -7.73 -20.66 5.79
C GLY A 106 -7.68 -21.64 4.60
N LEU A 107 -6.52 -21.80 3.96
CA LEU A 107 -6.37 -22.63 2.77
C LEU A 107 -5.80 -24.03 3.10
N ARG A 108 -6.25 -25.07 2.40
CA ARG A 108 -5.74 -26.45 2.51
C ARG A 108 -4.33 -26.59 1.92
N GLY A 109 -3.54 -27.56 2.37
CA GLY A 109 -2.25 -27.87 1.75
C GLY A 109 -2.38 -28.36 0.30
N THR A 110 -1.35 -28.12 -0.50
CA THR A 110 -1.19 -28.69 -1.85
C THR A 110 0.14 -29.41 -1.98
N ILE A 111 0.37 -30.13 -3.07
CA ILE A 111 1.67 -30.79 -3.32
C ILE A 111 2.82 -29.76 -3.40
N LEU A 112 2.57 -28.60 -4.03
CA LEU A 112 3.56 -27.54 -4.20
C LEU A 112 3.70 -26.64 -2.97
N ASP A 113 2.66 -26.56 -2.15
CA ASP A 113 2.62 -25.74 -0.95
C ASP A 113 1.96 -26.54 0.20
N PRO A 114 2.71 -27.47 0.82
CA PRO A 114 2.17 -28.37 1.83
C PRO A 114 1.92 -27.66 3.15
N LEU A 115 1.04 -28.25 3.96
CA LEU A 115 0.91 -27.86 5.36
C LEU A 115 2.11 -28.39 6.15
N ILE A 116 2.66 -27.54 6.99
CA ILE A 116 3.77 -27.84 7.88
C ILE A 116 3.42 -27.37 9.29
N VAL A 117 3.87 -28.11 10.29
CA VAL A 117 3.90 -27.61 11.67
C VAL A 117 5.14 -26.75 11.81
N ALA A 118 4.94 -25.45 11.97
CA ALA A 118 6.01 -24.47 12.06
C ALA A 118 5.97 -23.77 13.41
N PRO A 119 7.13 -23.35 13.96
CA PRO A 119 7.12 -22.48 15.12
C PRO A 119 6.55 -21.11 14.75
N VAL A 120 5.87 -20.47 15.70
CA VAL A 120 5.33 -19.11 15.54
C VAL A 120 6.47 -18.09 15.49
N LEU A 121 7.43 -18.23 16.41
CA LEU A 121 8.67 -17.44 16.46
C LEU A 121 9.86 -18.33 16.82
N PRO A 122 11.05 -18.08 16.24
CA PRO A 122 12.30 -18.63 16.76
C PRO A 122 12.60 -18.14 18.17
N ILE A 123 13.42 -18.89 18.91
CA ILE A 123 13.97 -18.50 20.20
C ILE A 123 15.04 -17.42 19.95
N PRO A 124 14.89 -16.21 20.52
CA PRO A 124 15.86 -15.14 20.34
C PRO A 124 17.26 -15.50 20.89
N VAL A 125 18.32 -15.14 20.17
CA VAL A 125 19.72 -15.31 20.60
C VAL A 125 20.33 -13.94 20.93
N ASP A 126 21.03 -13.84 22.07
CA ASP A 126 21.64 -12.58 22.57
C ASP A 126 20.64 -11.41 22.64
N TRP A 127 19.40 -11.70 23.03
CA TRP A 127 18.31 -10.73 22.99
C TRP A 127 18.45 -9.70 24.11
N MET A 128 18.70 -8.44 23.74
CA MET A 128 18.86 -7.35 24.70
C MET A 128 17.54 -7.07 25.44
N ARG A 129 17.65 -6.67 26.71
CA ARG A 129 16.50 -6.28 27.54
C ARG A 129 15.95 -4.94 27.07
N ASP A 130 15.01 -4.97 26.15
CA ASP A 130 14.27 -3.78 25.72
C ASP A 130 12.90 -3.68 26.40
N GLN A 131 12.91 -3.22 27.66
CA GLN A 131 11.68 -3.05 28.44
C GLN A 131 10.80 -1.91 27.92
N ALA A 132 11.35 -0.97 27.16
CA ALA A 132 10.59 0.14 26.59
C ALA A 132 9.68 -0.33 25.46
N PHE A 133 10.13 -1.27 24.62
CA PHE A 133 9.31 -1.82 23.55
C PHE A 133 8.26 -2.83 24.05
N PHE A 134 8.68 -3.81 24.84
CA PHE A 134 7.81 -4.92 25.25
C PHE A 134 7.07 -4.66 26.56
N GLY A 135 7.55 -3.76 27.41
CA GLY A 135 7.11 -3.64 28.80
C GLY A 135 7.74 -4.71 29.70
N GLY A 136 7.88 -4.40 31.00
CA GLY A 136 8.55 -5.26 31.98
C GLY A 136 7.97 -6.68 32.07
N PRO A 137 6.67 -6.86 32.37
CA PRO A 137 6.08 -8.19 32.51
C PRO A 137 6.18 -9.06 31.25
N TYR A 138 6.13 -8.43 30.08
CA TYR A 138 6.18 -9.13 28.80
C TYR A 138 7.61 -9.60 28.48
N MET A 139 8.59 -8.75 28.75
CA MET A 139 10.02 -9.09 28.65
C MET A 139 10.39 -10.20 29.64
N ASP A 140 9.93 -10.14 30.90
CA ASP A 140 10.19 -11.17 31.91
C ASP A 140 9.62 -12.54 31.53
N TRP A 141 8.52 -12.57 30.79
CA TRP A 141 8.00 -13.81 30.24
C TRP A 141 8.93 -14.39 29.17
N TRP A 142 9.39 -13.55 28.22
CA TRP A 142 10.32 -13.99 27.19
C TRP A 142 11.65 -14.48 27.74
N LEU A 143 12.22 -13.79 28.74
CA LEU A 143 13.46 -14.21 29.39
C LEU A 143 13.32 -15.61 30.00
N ARG A 144 12.21 -15.89 30.69
CA ARG A 144 11.91 -17.23 31.22
C ARG A 144 11.75 -18.29 30.13
N TYR A 145 11.14 -17.93 29.00
CA TYR A 145 11.01 -18.84 27.86
C TYR A 145 12.37 -19.13 27.21
N ILE A 146 13.24 -18.13 27.07
CA ILE A 146 14.60 -18.28 26.52
C ILE A 146 15.45 -19.18 27.42
N GLU A 147 15.37 -19.00 28.74
CA GLU A 147 16.12 -19.82 29.71
C GLU A 147 15.71 -21.30 29.71
N ALA A 148 14.42 -21.58 29.45
CA ALA A 148 13.88 -22.93 29.53
C ALA A 148 12.77 -23.17 28.49
N PRO A 149 13.11 -23.25 27.18
CA PRO A 149 12.13 -23.34 26.10
C PRO A 149 11.31 -24.64 26.12
N THR A 150 11.83 -25.68 26.76
CA THR A 150 11.16 -26.98 26.92
C THR A 150 10.01 -26.97 27.94
N ARG A 151 9.84 -25.89 28.70
CA ARG A 151 8.69 -25.73 29.63
C ARG A 151 7.40 -25.36 28.92
N THR A 152 7.49 -24.81 27.71
CA THR A 152 6.35 -24.46 26.88
C THR A 152 5.96 -25.68 26.04
N MET A 153 4.67 -25.99 26.01
CA MET A 153 4.19 -27.13 25.23
C MET A 153 4.29 -26.80 23.73
N PRO A 154 4.63 -27.76 22.83
CA PRO A 154 4.73 -27.48 21.40
C PRO A 154 3.48 -26.85 20.79
N GLU A 155 2.31 -27.17 21.33
CA GLU A 155 1.03 -26.58 20.96
C GLU A 155 0.99 -25.07 21.20
N GLU A 156 1.67 -24.56 22.22
CA GLU A 156 1.64 -23.15 22.57
C GLU A 156 2.54 -22.29 21.66
N ASN A 157 3.59 -22.87 21.08
CA ASN A 157 4.58 -22.14 20.28
C ASN A 157 4.68 -22.60 18.81
N HIS A 158 3.87 -23.57 18.37
CA HIS A 158 3.74 -24.01 16.98
C HIS A 158 2.31 -23.89 16.43
N TRP A 159 2.23 -23.81 15.11
CA TRP A 159 0.98 -23.77 14.34
C TRP A 159 1.06 -24.57 13.05
N LEU A 160 -0.10 -24.90 12.49
CA LEU A 160 -0.23 -25.52 11.18
C LEU A 160 -0.41 -24.45 10.10
N VAL A 161 0.58 -24.29 9.24
CA VAL A 161 0.56 -23.30 8.16
C VAL A 161 1.04 -23.90 6.85
N ARG A 162 0.65 -23.30 5.73
CA ARG A 162 1.29 -23.58 4.44
C ARG A 162 2.76 -23.16 4.48
N ARG A 163 3.63 -23.88 3.77
CA ARG A 163 5.06 -23.53 3.67
C ARG A 163 5.26 -22.09 3.21
N SER A 164 4.54 -21.65 2.18
CA SER A 164 4.60 -20.28 1.65
C SER A 164 4.18 -19.23 2.69
N VAL A 165 3.21 -19.56 3.55
CA VAL A 165 2.71 -18.70 4.62
C VAL A 165 3.70 -18.64 5.78
N ALA A 166 4.32 -19.77 6.15
CA ALA A 166 5.41 -19.78 7.13
C ALA A 166 6.58 -18.89 6.71
N GLU A 167 6.96 -18.94 5.42
CA GLU A 167 7.99 -18.06 4.86
C GLU A 167 7.58 -16.58 4.88
N ALA A 168 6.31 -16.29 4.61
CA ALA A 168 5.77 -14.94 4.67
C ALA A 168 5.78 -14.37 6.10
N LEU A 169 5.38 -15.17 7.08
CA LEU A 169 5.42 -14.80 8.50
C LEU A 169 6.86 -14.60 8.95
N ARG A 170 7.79 -15.51 8.61
CA ARG A 170 9.21 -15.36 8.94
C ARG A 170 9.84 -14.10 8.31
N ALA A 171 9.37 -13.70 7.14
CA ALA A 171 9.79 -12.49 6.47
C ALA A 171 9.05 -11.22 6.95
N GLY A 172 8.14 -11.33 7.92
CA GLY A 172 7.36 -10.21 8.45
C GLY A 172 6.33 -9.64 7.48
N ARG A 173 5.98 -10.36 6.41
CA ARG A 173 5.05 -9.90 5.33
C ARG A 173 3.58 -9.96 5.69
N VAL A 174 3.28 -10.59 6.82
CA VAL A 174 1.94 -10.81 7.34
C VAL A 174 2.03 -10.55 8.82
N ARG A 175 0.99 -9.96 9.41
CA ARG A 175 0.83 -9.84 10.86
C ARG A 175 -0.58 -10.26 11.24
N LEU A 176 -0.71 -10.71 12.48
CA LEU A 176 -1.99 -11.11 13.06
C LEU A 176 -2.33 -10.15 14.18
N ASP A 177 -3.33 -9.32 13.96
CA ASP A 177 -3.79 -8.31 14.91
C ASP A 177 -5.00 -8.82 15.68
N ARG A 178 -4.90 -8.87 17.01
CA ARG A 178 -5.99 -9.36 17.85
C ARG A 178 -7.21 -8.44 17.74
N VAL A 179 -8.37 -9.01 17.43
CA VAL A 179 -9.65 -8.29 17.42
C VAL A 179 -10.04 -8.00 18.87
N GLN A 180 -10.15 -6.74 19.26
CA GLN A 180 -10.64 -6.40 20.61
C GLN A 180 -12.18 -6.41 20.62
N PRO A 181 -12.84 -6.99 21.64
CA PRO A 181 -12.29 -7.57 22.89
C PRO A 181 -11.99 -9.08 22.83
N SER A 182 -12.01 -9.70 21.64
CA SER A 182 -11.78 -11.13 21.45
C SER A 182 -10.38 -11.55 21.89
N MET A 183 -10.28 -12.66 22.61
CA MET A 183 -9.01 -13.21 23.08
C MET A 183 -8.41 -14.25 22.12
N THR A 184 -9.13 -14.62 21.07
CA THR A 184 -8.77 -15.72 20.16
C THR A 184 -8.88 -15.37 18.68
N GLU A 185 -9.53 -14.27 18.32
CA GLU A 185 -9.69 -13.88 16.93
C GLU A 185 -8.60 -12.88 16.53
N TYR A 186 -7.99 -13.13 15.38
CA TYR A 186 -6.94 -12.30 14.81
C TYR A 186 -7.27 -11.96 13.38
N VAL A 187 -7.20 -10.67 13.03
CA VAL A 187 -7.25 -10.21 11.65
C VAL A 187 -5.89 -10.43 11.01
N VAL A 188 -5.90 -11.00 9.81
CA VAL A 188 -4.70 -11.27 9.03
C VAL A 188 -4.46 -10.09 8.10
N SER A 189 -3.45 -9.29 8.44
CA SER A 189 -3.12 -8.08 7.70
C SER A 189 -1.81 -8.26 6.91
N PRO A 190 -1.77 -7.90 5.62
CA PRO A 190 -0.50 -7.82 4.90
C PRO A 190 0.32 -6.65 5.45
N VAL A 191 1.62 -6.87 5.62
CA VAL A 191 2.56 -5.81 6.00
C VAL A 191 3.30 -5.39 4.75
N LEU A 192 3.05 -4.16 4.29
CA LEU A 192 3.57 -3.65 3.03
C LEU A 192 4.74 -2.70 3.28
N VAL A 193 5.95 -3.24 3.25
CA VAL A 193 7.20 -2.45 3.19
C VAL A 193 7.94 -2.75 1.87
N GLY A 194 7.77 -3.96 1.33
CA GLY A 194 8.36 -4.43 0.06
C GLY A 194 7.41 -4.38 -1.15
N ALA A 195 7.94 -4.58 -2.36
CA ALA A 195 7.18 -4.79 -3.61
C ALA A 195 6.68 -6.25 -3.79
N GLU A 196 6.74 -7.07 -2.75
CA GLU A 196 6.26 -8.45 -2.78
C GLU A 196 4.73 -8.47 -2.66
N ALA A 197 4.07 -9.32 -3.46
CA ALA A 197 2.62 -9.42 -3.43
C ALA A 197 2.13 -9.94 -2.06
N PRO A 198 0.96 -9.47 -1.57
CA PRO A 198 0.30 -10.06 -0.41
C PRO A 198 0.09 -11.56 -0.56
N ILE A 199 0.08 -12.29 0.55
CA ILE A 199 -0.31 -13.71 0.52
C ILE A 199 -1.80 -13.83 0.20
N THR A 200 -2.16 -14.91 -0.47
CA THR A 200 -3.57 -15.26 -0.68
C THR A 200 -4.16 -15.77 0.64
N ILE A 201 -5.28 -15.18 1.06
CA ILE A 201 -6.05 -15.56 2.24
C ILE A 201 -7.49 -15.88 1.84
N ASN A 202 -8.12 -16.80 2.58
CA ASN A 202 -9.51 -17.17 2.47
C ASN A 202 -10.26 -16.66 3.71
N GLY A 203 -10.81 -15.46 3.59
CA GLY A 203 -11.34 -14.69 4.72
C GLY A 203 -10.26 -13.86 5.43
N ASP A 204 -10.72 -12.93 6.28
CA ASP A 204 -9.86 -11.94 6.93
C ASP A 204 -9.39 -12.36 8.34
N LEU A 205 -9.92 -13.47 8.86
CA LEU A 205 -9.64 -13.96 10.21
C LEU A 205 -8.77 -15.23 10.19
N ALA A 206 -7.75 -15.24 11.05
CA ALA A 206 -6.98 -16.44 11.33
C ALA A 206 -7.79 -17.43 12.17
N LEU A 207 -7.67 -18.70 11.82
CA LEU A 207 -8.33 -19.85 12.44
C LEU A 207 -7.55 -20.33 13.68
N LEU A 208 -7.23 -19.42 14.60
CA LEU A 208 -6.60 -19.72 15.89
C LEU A 208 -7.65 -19.88 17.00
N GLY A 209 -8.80 -20.47 16.65
CA GLY A 209 -10.06 -20.40 17.40
C GLY A 209 -10.04 -20.91 18.85
N ASP A 210 -11.12 -20.65 19.58
CA ASP A 210 -11.26 -21.06 20.96
C ASP A 210 -11.64 -22.54 21.12
N HIS A 211 -10.65 -23.39 21.40
CA HIS A 211 -10.86 -24.82 21.69
C HIS A 211 -10.89 -25.15 23.20
N SER A 212 -11.11 -24.17 24.09
CA SER A 212 -11.11 -24.36 25.55
C SER A 212 -12.08 -25.45 26.02
N ARG A 213 -13.25 -25.59 25.36
CA ARG A 213 -14.24 -26.64 25.64
C ARG A 213 -13.78 -28.06 25.28
N SER A 214 -12.74 -28.17 24.46
CA SER A 214 -12.15 -29.45 24.02
C SER A 214 -10.85 -29.76 24.78
N HIS A 215 -10.48 -28.96 25.79
CA HIS A 215 -9.20 -29.04 26.51
C HIS A 215 -7.96 -28.94 25.61
N ILE A 216 -8.09 -28.27 24.46
CA ILE A 216 -6.99 -28.10 23.51
C ILE A 216 -6.21 -26.80 23.80
N PRO A 217 -4.90 -26.87 24.14
CA PRO A 217 -4.07 -25.68 24.28
C PRO A 217 -4.06 -24.83 23.01
N LYS A 218 -4.22 -23.52 23.20
CA LYS A 218 -4.15 -22.52 22.12
C LYS A 218 -2.69 -22.13 21.89
N VAL A 219 -2.42 -21.56 20.72
CA VAL A 219 -1.17 -20.81 20.53
C VAL A 219 -1.11 -19.70 21.56
N ASP A 220 0.02 -19.56 22.26
CA ASP A 220 0.18 -18.51 23.25
C ASP A 220 0.12 -17.14 22.54
N PRO A 221 -0.82 -16.26 22.92
CA PRO A 221 -1.02 -14.98 22.26
C PRO A 221 0.23 -14.09 22.31
N ARG A 222 1.17 -14.37 23.20
CA ARG A 222 2.44 -13.66 23.33
C ARG A 222 3.36 -13.89 22.14
N PHE A 223 3.40 -15.09 21.56
CA PHE A 223 4.17 -15.31 20.34
C PHE A 223 3.58 -14.54 19.16
N VAL A 224 2.26 -14.62 18.99
CA VAL A 224 1.54 -13.93 17.91
C VAL A 224 1.67 -12.42 18.06
N GLY A 225 1.49 -11.90 19.28
CA GLY A 225 1.59 -10.48 19.59
C GLY A 225 3.00 -9.91 19.45
N THR A 226 4.05 -10.68 19.76
CA THR A 226 5.44 -10.28 19.49
C THR A 226 5.73 -10.30 18.00
N HIS A 227 5.28 -11.32 17.28
CA HIS A 227 5.45 -11.41 15.83
C HIS A 227 4.81 -10.21 15.11
N ALA A 228 3.56 -9.88 15.46
CA ALA A 228 2.84 -8.76 14.87
C ALA A 228 3.59 -7.44 15.04
N ARG A 229 4.13 -7.17 16.24
CA ARG A 229 4.90 -5.96 16.56
C ARG A 229 6.26 -5.88 15.85
N LEU A 230 6.92 -7.04 15.68
CA LEU A 230 8.21 -7.10 15.00
C LEU A 230 8.09 -7.13 13.47
N SER A 231 6.93 -7.53 12.92
CA SER A 231 6.71 -7.79 11.48
C SER A 231 7.25 -6.67 10.57
N LYS A 232 6.98 -5.42 10.91
CA LYS A 232 7.42 -4.24 10.17
C LYS A 232 8.93 -4.03 10.27
N SER A 233 9.48 -4.08 11.48
CA SER A 233 10.92 -4.00 11.72
C SER A 233 11.70 -5.13 11.01
N ILE A 234 11.14 -6.34 10.95
CA ILE A 234 11.76 -7.48 10.22
C ILE A 234 11.93 -7.15 8.75
N GLN A 235 10.92 -6.54 8.11
CA GLN A 235 11.02 -6.13 6.71
C GLN A 235 12.01 -4.97 6.53
N LEU A 236 12.00 -3.99 7.43
CA LEU A 236 12.95 -2.87 7.38
C LEU A 236 14.40 -3.34 7.51
N VAL A 237 14.68 -4.27 8.42
CA VAL A 237 16.02 -4.85 8.60
C VAL A 237 16.42 -5.71 7.39
N LYS A 238 15.49 -6.50 6.83
CA LYS A 238 15.75 -7.27 5.60
C LYS A 238 16.16 -6.32 4.47
N LEU A 239 15.41 -5.25 4.30
CA LEU A 239 15.65 -4.22 3.29
C LEU A 239 16.98 -3.48 3.51
N ALA A 240 17.28 -3.13 4.76
CA ALA A 240 18.55 -2.50 5.14
C ALA A 240 19.75 -3.33 4.72
N ARG A 241 19.65 -4.66 4.85
CA ARG A 241 20.72 -5.57 4.43
C ARG A 241 20.93 -5.56 2.91
N ASP A 242 19.85 -5.47 2.16
CA ASP A 242 19.89 -5.50 0.69
C ASP A 242 20.42 -4.18 0.10
N VAL A 243 20.15 -3.05 0.77
CA VAL A 243 20.43 -1.68 0.24
C VAL A 243 21.59 -0.98 0.94
N THR A 244 21.77 -1.22 2.24
CA THR A 244 22.71 -0.50 3.10
C THR A 244 23.40 -1.44 4.11
N PRO A 245 24.12 -2.50 3.67
CA PRO A 245 24.68 -3.50 4.58
C PRO A 245 25.62 -2.91 5.65
N SER A 246 26.31 -1.80 5.33
CA SER A 246 27.15 -1.06 6.26
C SER A 246 26.42 -0.56 7.52
N PHE A 247 25.10 -0.35 7.44
CA PHE A 247 24.26 0.05 8.59
C PHE A 247 24.22 -1.02 9.69
N LEU A 248 24.24 -2.30 9.28
CA LEU A 248 24.18 -3.45 10.19
C LEU A 248 25.57 -3.86 10.70
N GLU A 249 26.64 -3.43 10.03
CA GLU A 249 28.02 -3.82 10.33
C GLU A 249 28.80 -2.76 11.14
N SER A 250 28.43 -1.48 11.05
CA SER A 250 29.09 -0.39 11.78
C SER A 250 28.09 0.57 12.44
N PRO A 251 28.23 0.85 13.75
CA PRO A 251 27.38 1.78 14.49
C PRO A 251 27.72 3.26 14.24
N GLN A 252 28.59 3.58 13.27
CA GLN A 252 28.95 4.95 12.92
C GLN A 252 28.21 5.42 11.67
N ILE A 253 27.75 6.68 11.69
CA ILE A 253 27.19 7.34 10.53
C ILE A 253 28.28 7.42 9.44
N PRO A 254 28.02 6.96 8.20
CA PRO A 254 29.00 7.07 7.13
C PRO A 254 29.37 8.54 6.89
N SER A 255 30.66 8.89 7.01
CA SER A 255 31.15 10.27 6.92
C SER A 255 30.98 10.93 5.54
N ASN A 256 30.58 10.17 4.51
CA ASN A 256 30.38 10.63 3.14
C ASN A 256 29.01 10.13 2.61
N SER A 257 27.91 10.74 3.02
CA SER A 257 26.59 10.51 2.41
C SER A 257 26.26 11.43 1.23
N LEU A 258 27.10 12.43 0.92
CA LEU A 258 26.83 13.39 -0.18
C LEU A 258 27.28 12.93 -1.58
N SER A 259 27.74 11.69 -1.74
CA SER A 259 28.09 11.15 -3.06
C SER A 259 28.00 9.63 -3.04
N ARG A 260 26.77 9.10 -2.95
CA ARG A 260 26.55 7.73 -3.38
C ARG A 260 26.07 7.80 -4.83
N ASN A 261 26.99 7.59 -5.77
CA ASN A 261 26.60 7.13 -7.10
C ASN A 261 25.88 5.81 -6.89
N SER A 262 24.55 5.85 -6.81
CA SER A 262 23.71 4.66 -6.67
C SER A 262 24.14 3.66 -7.73
N PRO A 263 24.63 2.46 -7.36
CA PRO A 263 24.73 1.42 -8.35
C PRO A 263 23.31 1.22 -8.86
N GLN A 264 23.11 1.38 -10.17
CA GLN A 264 21.90 0.98 -10.86
C GLN A 264 21.76 -0.53 -10.65
N THR A 265 21.24 -0.92 -9.49
CA THR A 265 20.93 -2.31 -9.20
C THR A 265 19.76 -2.63 -10.10
N THR A 266 20.06 -3.24 -11.24
CA THR A 266 19.10 -3.84 -12.16
C THR A 266 18.44 -5.00 -11.43
N LEU A 267 17.43 -4.66 -10.62
CA LEU A 267 16.58 -5.65 -10.00
C LEU A 267 15.75 -6.31 -11.09
N LYS A 268 15.74 -7.65 -11.08
CA LYS A 268 15.03 -8.47 -12.07
C LYS A 268 13.59 -7.96 -12.24
N PRO A 269 13.12 -7.76 -13.49
CA PRO A 269 11.79 -7.24 -13.77
C PRO A 269 10.73 -8.07 -13.07
N TRP A 270 9.69 -7.40 -12.58
CA TRP A 270 8.44 -8.04 -12.18
C TRP A 270 8.03 -8.96 -13.33
N THR A 271 7.99 -10.27 -13.03
CA THR A 271 7.73 -11.41 -13.92
C THR A 271 7.75 -11.11 -15.42
N LYS A 272 8.75 -11.67 -16.11
CA LYS A 272 8.77 -11.83 -17.58
C LYS A 272 7.57 -12.67 -18.05
N GLY A 273 6.36 -12.16 -17.96
CA GLY A 273 5.28 -12.58 -18.82
C GLY A 273 5.63 -12.16 -20.25
N LEU A 274 5.23 -12.96 -21.24
CA LEU A 274 5.31 -12.57 -22.64
C LEU A 274 4.63 -11.20 -22.81
N GLN A 275 5.42 -10.13 -22.86
CA GLN A 275 4.94 -8.83 -23.30
C GLN A 275 4.73 -8.93 -24.80
N LEU A 276 3.50 -8.71 -25.27
CA LEU A 276 3.19 -8.68 -26.68
C LEU A 276 4.04 -7.58 -27.34
N THR A 277 5.10 -7.96 -28.06
CA THR A 277 5.94 -7.00 -28.80
C THR A 277 5.11 -6.32 -29.87
N SER A 278 5.24 -5.00 -30.01
CA SER A 278 4.30 -4.12 -30.72
C SER A 278 4.18 -4.36 -32.23
N VAL A 279 5.13 -5.06 -32.85
CA VAL A 279 5.23 -5.12 -34.33
C VAL A 279 4.25 -6.14 -34.94
N ILE A 280 4.03 -7.29 -34.30
CA ILE A 280 3.13 -8.35 -34.79
C ILE A 280 1.69 -8.14 -34.30
N THR A 281 1.53 -7.35 -33.25
CA THR A 281 0.32 -7.33 -32.42
C THR A 281 -0.70 -6.30 -32.88
N VAL A 282 -0.28 -5.23 -33.56
CA VAL A 282 -1.16 -4.24 -34.19
C VAL A 282 -2.03 -4.82 -35.32
N PRO A 283 -1.49 -5.56 -36.31
CA PRO A 283 -2.34 -6.14 -37.36
C PRO A 283 -3.28 -7.22 -36.80
N LEU A 284 -2.82 -8.05 -35.86
CA LEU A 284 -3.67 -9.03 -35.18
C LEU A 284 -4.80 -8.37 -34.39
N LEU A 285 -4.50 -7.28 -33.67
CA LEU A 285 -5.52 -6.51 -32.98
C LEU A 285 -6.54 -5.91 -33.94
N ARG A 286 -6.10 -5.36 -35.08
CA ARG A 286 -7.03 -4.83 -36.10
C ARG A 286 -7.96 -5.91 -36.64
N VAL A 287 -7.45 -7.10 -36.91
CA VAL A 287 -8.28 -8.25 -37.32
C VAL A 287 -9.22 -8.67 -36.19
N TRP A 288 -8.75 -8.70 -34.95
CA TRP A 288 -9.57 -9.02 -33.77
C TRP A 288 -10.72 -8.02 -33.58
N LEU A 289 -10.50 -6.73 -33.80
CA LEU A 289 -11.52 -5.69 -33.69
C LEU A 289 -12.63 -5.83 -34.74
N LEU A 290 -12.39 -6.55 -35.85
CA LEU A 290 -13.41 -6.89 -36.84
C LEU A 290 -14.34 -8.02 -36.34
N CYS A 291 -13.95 -8.78 -35.31
CA CYS A 291 -14.80 -9.83 -34.76
C CYS A 291 -16.07 -9.22 -34.11
N PRO A 292 -17.23 -9.89 -34.24
CA PRO A 292 -18.46 -9.49 -33.56
C PRO A 292 -18.26 -9.22 -32.07
N GLN A 293 -18.89 -8.17 -31.56
CA GLN A 293 -18.80 -7.76 -30.14
C GLN A 293 -19.08 -8.91 -29.17
N ARG A 294 -20.04 -9.78 -29.48
CA ARG A 294 -20.38 -10.94 -28.65
C ARG A 294 -19.18 -11.89 -28.46
N LEU A 295 -18.41 -12.14 -29.51
CA LEU A 295 -17.21 -12.98 -29.43
C LEU A 295 -16.10 -12.30 -28.62
N ARG A 296 -15.91 -11.00 -28.83
CA ARG A 296 -14.94 -10.20 -28.06
C ARG A 296 -15.28 -10.18 -26.57
N LEU A 297 -16.55 -9.99 -26.24
CA LEU A 297 -17.05 -10.03 -24.86
C LEU A 297 -16.85 -11.40 -24.21
N MET A 298 -17.14 -12.50 -24.91
CA MET A 298 -16.87 -13.85 -24.41
C MET A 298 -15.39 -14.06 -24.10
N ALA A 299 -14.50 -13.60 -24.98
CA ALA A 299 -13.07 -13.67 -24.76
C ALA A 299 -12.63 -12.84 -23.54
N TYR A 300 -13.16 -11.62 -23.36
CA TYR A 300 -12.82 -10.77 -22.21
C TYR A 300 -13.31 -11.34 -20.89
N ARG A 301 -14.48 -11.97 -20.86
CA ARG A 301 -14.96 -12.73 -19.69
C ARG A 301 -14.06 -13.94 -19.39
N GLY A 302 -13.64 -14.67 -20.42
CA GLY A 302 -12.70 -15.78 -20.28
C GLY A 302 -11.34 -15.32 -19.73
N LEU A 303 -10.79 -14.24 -20.28
CA LEU A 303 -9.55 -13.63 -19.81
C LEU A 303 -9.69 -13.11 -18.37
N LYS A 304 -10.82 -12.51 -18.01
CA LYS A 304 -11.10 -12.08 -16.62
C LYS A 304 -10.99 -13.24 -15.65
N ARG A 305 -11.69 -14.36 -15.90
CA ARG A 305 -11.63 -15.58 -15.06
C ARG A 305 -10.22 -16.16 -15.00
N LEU A 306 -9.51 -16.17 -16.12
CA LEU A 306 -8.11 -16.61 -16.16
C LEU A 306 -7.20 -15.67 -15.35
N GLY A 307 -7.43 -14.36 -15.42
CA GLY A 307 -6.73 -13.35 -14.64
C GLY A 307 -6.96 -13.52 -13.14
N GLU A 308 -8.21 -13.74 -12.72
CA GLU A 308 -8.57 -14.04 -11.32
C GLU A 308 -7.87 -15.31 -10.82
N TYR A 309 -7.81 -16.34 -11.66
CA TYR A 309 -7.12 -17.58 -11.33
C TYR A 309 -5.60 -17.41 -11.21
N LEU A 310 -4.97 -16.67 -12.13
CA LEU A 310 -3.51 -16.51 -12.18
C LEU A 310 -2.97 -15.48 -11.19
N TYR A 311 -3.72 -14.40 -10.96
CA TYR A 311 -3.24 -13.22 -10.23
C TYR A 311 -4.08 -12.90 -8.99
N GLY A 312 -5.17 -13.63 -8.74
CA GLY A 312 -6.15 -13.29 -7.73
C GLY A 312 -7.05 -12.12 -8.14
N ILE A 313 -7.93 -11.73 -7.21
CA ILE A 313 -8.74 -10.52 -7.33
C ILE A 313 -7.82 -9.32 -7.09
N THR A 314 -7.90 -8.30 -7.96
CA THR A 314 -7.09 -7.09 -7.82
C THR A 314 -7.50 -6.35 -6.53
N PRO A 315 -6.59 -6.12 -5.56
CA PRO A 315 -6.92 -5.42 -4.32
C PRO A 315 -7.30 -3.95 -4.56
N GLY A 316 -8.33 -3.47 -3.85
CA GLY A 316 -8.67 -2.03 -3.79
C GLY A 316 -9.59 -1.51 -4.89
N SER A 317 -10.15 -2.36 -5.76
CA SER A 317 -11.18 -1.98 -6.72
C SER A 317 -11.98 -3.20 -7.18
N ASN A 318 -13.31 -3.16 -7.01
CA ASN A 318 -14.23 -4.16 -7.58
C ASN A 318 -14.42 -4.01 -9.11
N SER A 319 -13.71 -3.06 -9.72
CA SER A 319 -13.97 -2.54 -11.06
C SER A 319 -12.90 -2.89 -12.09
N VAL A 320 -11.79 -3.51 -11.68
CA VAL A 320 -10.65 -3.81 -12.55
C VAL A 320 -10.04 -5.19 -12.32
N GLN A 321 -9.47 -5.78 -13.37
CA GLN A 321 -8.78 -7.08 -13.32
C GLN A 321 -7.50 -7.06 -14.13
N LYS A 322 -6.39 -7.47 -13.51
CA LYS A 322 -5.14 -7.78 -14.22
C LYS A 322 -5.31 -9.03 -15.07
N LEU A 323 -4.87 -8.95 -16.33
CA LEU A 323 -4.96 -10.02 -17.32
C LEU A 323 -3.56 -10.52 -17.71
N PRO A 324 -3.46 -11.74 -18.27
CA PRO A 324 -2.21 -12.20 -18.86
C PRO A 324 -1.78 -11.31 -20.03
N PHE A 325 -0.53 -11.46 -20.46
CA PHE A 325 0.05 -10.77 -21.62
C PHE A 325 0.26 -9.25 -21.47
N GLY A 326 0.32 -8.74 -20.24
CA GLY A 326 0.46 -7.31 -19.98
C GLY A 326 -0.80 -6.52 -20.33
N LEU A 327 -1.96 -7.15 -20.12
CA LEU A 327 -3.28 -6.55 -20.33
C LEU A 327 -3.97 -6.24 -19.00
N PHE A 328 -4.91 -5.33 -19.06
CA PHE A 328 -5.74 -4.91 -17.94
C PHE A 328 -7.17 -4.71 -18.43
N LEU A 329 -8.15 -5.05 -17.60
CA LEU A 329 -9.56 -4.95 -17.93
C LEU A 329 -10.28 -4.10 -16.89
N LYS A 330 -11.02 -3.10 -17.32
CA LYS A 330 -11.96 -2.33 -16.48
C LYS A 330 -13.40 -2.71 -16.87
N TYR A 331 -14.25 -3.06 -15.90
CA TYR A 331 -15.52 -3.75 -16.20
C TYR A 331 -16.75 -3.38 -15.34
N SER A 332 -16.67 -2.42 -14.41
CA SER A 332 -17.82 -2.08 -13.52
C SER A 332 -18.21 -0.60 -13.50
N ASP A 333 -17.79 0.15 -14.51
CA ASP A 333 -18.13 1.58 -14.62
C ASP A 333 -19.36 1.80 -15.51
N ASN A 334 -19.84 3.04 -15.64
CA ASN A 334 -20.80 3.36 -16.70
C ASN A 334 -20.10 3.32 -18.07
N PHE A 335 -20.78 2.85 -19.12
CA PHE A 335 -20.27 2.85 -20.48
C PHE A 335 -19.72 4.22 -20.92
N ASP A 336 -20.47 5.30 -20.66
CA ASP A 336 -20.08 6.66 -21.05
C ASP A 336 -18.77 7.10 -20.38
N ARG A 337 -18.50 6.61 -19.16
CA ARG A 337 -17.23 6.86 -18.46
C ARG A 337 -16.07 6.14 -19.11
N CYS A 338 -16.24 4.85 -19.43
CA CYS A 338 -15.20 4.09 -20.11
C CYS A 338 -14.94 4.62 -21.53
N GLU A 339 -15.95 5.16 -22.21
CA GLU A 339 -15.79 5.82 -23.51
C GLU A 339 -14.99 7.13 -23.37
N ASN A 340 -15.35 7.98 -22.40
CA ASN A 340 -14.58 9.19 -22.10
C ASN A 340 -13.15 8.88 -21.66
N GLU A 341 -12.93 7.84 -20.84
CA GLU A 341 -11.59 7.38 -20.44
C GLU A 341 -10.77 6.88 -21.62
N LEU A 342 -11.36 6.08 -22.51
CA LEU A 342 -10.71 5.62 -23.74
C LEU A 342 -10.26 6.81 -24.59
N ASN A 343 -11.12 7.81 -24.78
CA ASN A 343 -10.78 9.01 -25.54
C ASN A 343 -9.72 9.88 -24.83
N ALA A 344 -9.77 9.99 -23.50
CA ALA A 344 -8.75 10.66 -22.71
C ALA A 344 -7.37 10.02 -22.89
N LEU A 345 -7.27 8.68 -22.79
CA LEU A 345 -6.03 7.93 -23.02
C LEU A 345 -5.48 8.17 -24.43
N GLN A 346 -6.34 8.17 -25.45
CA GLN A 346 -5.92 8.46 -26.83
C GLN A 346 -5.44 9.90 -27.01
N THR A 347 -6.12 10.86 -26.38
CA THR A 347 -5.79 12.29 -26.48
C THR A 347 -4.43 12.58 -25.85
N VAL A 348 -4.22 12.14 -24.61
CA VAL A 348 -2.93 12.30 -23.92
C VAL A 348 -1.82 11.65 -24.73
N ARG A 349 -2.01 10.42 -25.21
CA ARG A 349 -1.02 9.71 -26.01
C ARG A 349 -0.64 10.42 -27.32
N ARG A 350 -1.56 11.16 -27.93
CA ARG A 350 -1.32 11.91 -29.19
C ARG A 350 -0.62 13.24 -28.95
N CYS A 351 -0.93 13.90 -27.83
CA CYS A 351 -0.51 15.27 -27.57
C CYS A 351 0.69 15.39 -26.62
N THR A 352 1.07 14.32 -25.92
CA THR A 352 2.13 14.35 -24.90
C THR A 352 3.09 13.17 -25.03
N THR A 353 4.21 13.23 -24.30
CA THR A 353 5.16 12.12 -24.13
C THR A 353 4.85 11.26 -22.91
N ILE A 354 3.76 11.57 -22.19
CA ILE A 354 3.40 10.91 -20.94
C ILE A 354 3.06 9.43 -21.20
N PRO A 355 3.65 8.49 -20.45
CA PRO A 355 3.30 7.09 -20.57
C PRO A 355 1.91 6.85 -19.98
N VAL A 356 0.95 6.50 -20.85
CA VAL A 356 -0.43 6.14 -20.47
C VAL A 356 -0.80 4.74 -20.99
N PRO A 357 -1.75 4.04 -20.35
CA PRO A 357 -2.32 2.82 -20.90
C PRO A 357 -2.79 3.03 -22.34
N LYS A 358 -2.56 2.05 -23.21
CA LYS A 358 -3.16 2.02 -24.55
C LYS A 358 -4.53 1.38 -24.42
N GLY A 359 -5.60 2.14 -24.59
CA GLY A 359 -6.93 1.58 -24.79
C GLY A 359 -6.97 0.81 -26.11
N LEU A 360 -7.24 -0.49 -26.04
CA LEU A 360 -7.20 -1.41 -27.18
C LEU A 360 -8.59 -1.67 -27.74
N ASP A 361 -9.59 -1.80 -26.85
CA ASP A 361 -10.96 -2.10 -27.23
C ASP A 361 -11.94 -1.68 -26.13
N LEU A 362 -13.16 -1.32 -26.52
CA LEU A 362 -14.28 -1.07 -25.63
C LEU A 362 -15.51 -1.81 -26.17
N VAL A 363 -16.01 -2.75 -25.37
CA VAL A 363 -17.27 -3.44 -25.64
C VAL A 363 -18.20 -3.28 -24.47
N TYR A 364 -19.47 -3.64 -24.66
CA TYR A 364 -20.43 -3.67 -23.56
C TYR A 364 -21.24 -4.96 -23.55
N ASP A 365 -21.73 -5.27 -22.37
CA ASP A 365 -22.81 -6.21 -22.14
C ASP A 365 -24.09 -5.43 -21.82
N VAL A 366 -25.24 -6.01 -22.15
CA VAL A 366 -26.54 -5.43 -21.78
C VAL A 366 -27.04 -6.23 -20.59
N VAL A 367 -27.12 -5.58 -19.43
CA VAL A 367 -27.49 -6.21 -18.16
C VAL A 367 -28.75 -5.53 -17.64
N GLU A 368 -29.66 -6.32 -17.08
CA GLU A 368 -30.83 -5.81 -16.37
C GLU A 368 -30.38 -5.19 -15.03
N SER A 369 -30.90 -4.01 -14.73
CA SER A 369 -30.69 -3.27 -13.49
C SER A 369 -32.03 -2.72 -12.99
N SER A 370 -32.12 -2.37 -11.72
CA SER A 370 -33.18 -1.50 -11.23
C SER A 370 -32.74 -0.04 -11.27
N ASP A 371 -33.65 0.89 -11.62
CA ASP A 371 -33.44 2.31 -11.31
C ASP A 371 -33.61 2.57 -9.79
N ASP A 372 -33.38 3.81 -9.37
CA ASP A 372 -33.51 4.23 -7.96
C ASP A 372 -34.93 4.07 -7.40
N TRP A 373 -35.92 3.84 -8.27
CA TRP A 373 -37.33 3.62 -7.94
C TRP A 373 -37.76 2.14 -8.08
N GLY A 374 -36.80 1.23 -8.34
CA GLY A 374 -37.04 -0.21 -8.43
C GLY A 374 -37.59 -0.70 -9.78
N ASN A 375 -37.66 0.15 -10.81
CA ASN A 375 -38.12 -0.26 -12.14
C ASN A 375 -37.02 -0.99 -12.91
N ALA A 376 -37.38 -2.05 -13.63
CA ALA A 376 -36.46 -2.77 -14.49
C ALA A 376 -35.99 -1.87 -15.65
N THR A 377 -34.68 -1.66 -15.72
CA THR A 377 -33.97 -0.94 -16.77
C THR A 377 -32.87 -1.82 -17.34
N THR A 378 -32.33 -1.44 -18.50
CA THR A 378 -31.17 -2.12 -19.09
C THR A 378 -29.99 -1.14 -19.12
N VAL A 379 -28.84 -1.59 -18.62
CA VAL A 379 -27.63 -0.78 -18.53
C VAL A 379 -26.54 -1.42 -19.36
N ARG A 380 -25.72 -0.58 -19.99
CA ARG A 380 -24.53 -1.02 -20.73
C ARG A 380 -23.38 -1.17 -19.76
N GLN A 381 -23.04 -2.40 -19.42
CA GLN A 381 -21.86 -2.69 -18.62
C GLN A 381 -20.63 -2.72 -19.54
N PRO A 382 -19.67 -1.78 -19.43
CA PRO A 382 -18.50 -1.70 -20.29
C PRO A 382 -17.46 -2.75 -19.93
N TYR A 383 -16.64 -3.09 -20.91
CA TYR A 383 -15.43 -3.87 -20.81
C TYR A 383 -14.36 -3.13 -21.61
N LEU A 384 -13.56 -2.32 -20.92
CA LEU A 384 -12.45 -1.56 -21.49
C LEU A 384 -11.16 -2.38 -21.35
N LEU A 385 -10.66 -2.86 -22.48
CA LEU A 385 -9.38 -3.58 -22.56
C LEU A 385 -8.26 -2.59 -22.83
N MET A 386 -7.21 -2.65 -22.01
CA MET A 386 -6.04 -1.77 -22.14
C MET A 386 -4.74 -2.50 -21.82
N THR A 387 -3.61 -1.90 -22.21
CA THR A 387 -2.28 -2.39 -21.82
C THR A 387 -1.94 -1.98 -20.39
N THR A 388 -1.17 -2.79 -19.67
CA THR A 388 -0.57 -2.39 -18.39
C THR A 388 0.51 -1.33 -18.61
N VAL A 389 0.53 -0.31 -17.75
CA VAL A 389 1.71 0.56 -17.60
C VAL A 389 2.69 -0.15 -16.66
N PRO A 390 3.98 -0.31 -17.04
CA PRO A 390 4.98 -0.90 -16.16
C PRO A 390 5.16 -0.11 -14.86
N GLY A 391 5.60 -0.79 -13.80
CA GLY A 391 5.87 -0.19 -12.50
C GLY A 391 4.87 -0.62 -11.42
N ALA A 392 5.01 0.00 -10.25
CA ALA A 392 4.07 -0.13 -9.14
C ALA A 392 3.35 1.21 -8.91
N PRO A 393 2.09 1.21 -8.45
CA PRO A 393 1.43 2.44 -8.02
C PRO A 393 2.24 3.12 -6.92
N LEU A 394 2.40 4.44 -7.02
CA LEU A 394 3.11 5.25 -6.03
C LEU A 394 2.48 5.05 -4.65
N SER A 395 1.17 4.88 -4.52
CA SER A 395 0.51 4.58 -3.22
C SER A 395 1.08 3.35 -2.50
N GLN A 396 1.62 2.37 -3.22
CA GLN A 396 2.22 1.16 -2.64
C GLN A 396 3.68 1.36 -2.22
N CYS A 397 4.37 2.33 -2.82
CA CYS A 397 5.82 2.52 -2.66
C CYS A 397 6.19 3.95 -2.24
N ILE A 398 5.24 4.82 -1.93
CA ILE A 398 5.51 6.21 -1.53
C ILE A 398 6.23 6.31 -0.20
N ASN A 399 5.92 5.37 0.69
CA ASN A 399 6.70 5.07 1.88
C ASN A 399 7.93 4.25 1.50
N ALA A 400 8.48 4.39 0.32
CA ALA A 400 9.61 3.60 -0.12
C ALA A 400 10.46 4.40 -1.09
N ILE A 401 10.54 5.74 -0.98
CA ILE A 401 11.24 6.59 -1.95
C ILE A 401 12.19 7.54 -1.23
N PHE A 402 13.48 7.46 -1.58
CA PHE A 402 14.54 8.35 -1.09
C PHE A 402 14.23 9.82 -1.43
N ASP A 403 14.68 10.76 -0.59
CA ASP A 403 14.50 12.20 -0.84
C ASP A 403 15.03 12.67 -2.20
N GLU A 404 16.13 12.07 -2.66
CA GLU A 404 16.73 12.35 -3.97
C GLU A 404 15.83 11.87 -5.12
N ASP A 405 15.37 10.61 -5.05
CA ASP A 405 14.40 10.02 -5.99
C ASP A 405 13.10 10.82 -6.01
N TYR A 406 12.72 11.39 -4.87
CA TYR A 406 11.56 12.22 -4.73
C TYR A 406 11.65 13.51 -5.56
N GLN A 407 12.82 14.16 -5.62
CA GLN A 407 13.02 15.32 -6.48
C GLN A 407 12.84 14.96 -7.96
N TYR A 408 13.29 13.77 -8.39
CA TYR A 408 13.06 13.29 -9.76
C TYR A 408 11.58 13.03 -10.04
N ILE A 409 10.83 12.47 -9.09
CA ILE A 409 9.38 12.27 -9.22
C ILE A 409 8.67 13.62 -9.32
N ARG A 410 9.04 14.58 -8.45
CA ARG A 410 8.51 15.94 -8.50
C ARG A 410 8.74 16.56 -9.88
N GLN A 411 9.97 16.49 -10.40
CA GLN A 411 10.31 17.06 -11.70
C GLN A 411 9.53 16.40 -12.84
N GLN A 412 9.41 15.07 -12.84
CA GLN A 412 8.63 14.34 -13.83
C GLN A 412 7.13 14.64 -13.76
N LEU A 413 6.57 14.77 -12.56
CA LEU A 413 5.17 15.16 -12.38
C LEU A 413 4.91 16.61 -12.82
N GLN A 414 5.84 17.53 -12.54
CA GLN A 414 5.76 18.91 -13.03
C GLN A 414 5.76 18.96 -14.56
N ASP A 415 6.65 18.19 -15.20
CA ASP A 415 6.69 18.08 -16.65
C ASP A 415 5.39 17.47 -17.20
N ALA A 416 4.93 16.34 -16.64
CA ALA A 416 3.69 15.69 -17.06
C ALA A 416 2.45 16.60 -16.91
N VAL A 417 2.30 17.30 -15.78
CA VAL A 417 1.20 18.26 -15.59
C VAL A 417 1.31 19.42 -16.57
N SER A 418 2.52 19.91 -16.84
CA SER A 418 2.73 20.98 -17.82
C SER A 418 2.32 20.54 -19.23
N GLN A 419 2.70 19.32 -19.62
CA GLN A 419 2.30 18.74 -20.90
C GLN A 419 0.78 18.54 -21.00
N LEU A 420 0.12 18.05 -19.95
CA LEU A 420 -1.34 17.93 -19.91
C LEU A 420 -2.01 19.31 -20.09
N ARG A 421 -1.52 20.32 -19.36
CA ARG A 421 -2.07 21.69 -19.44
C ARG A 421 -1.81 22.37 -20.80
N ALA A 422 -0.87 21.88 -21.59
CA ALA A 422 -0.57 22.36 -22.93
C ALA A 422 -1.42 21.68 -24.02
N ILE A 423 -2.20 20.63 -23.69
CA ILE A 423 -3.10 19.98 -24.65
C ILE A 423 -4.13 21.01 -25.13
N PRO A 424 -4.24 21.25 -26.45
CA PRO A 424 -5.16 22.25 -26.96
C PRO A 424 -6.61 21.80 -26.79
N LYS A 425 -7.47 22.72 -26.35
CA LYS A 425 -8.92 22.51 -26.31
C LYS A 425 -9.47 22.52 -27.73
N THR A 426 -9.56 21.34 -28.34
CA THR A 426 -10.07 21.16 -29.71
C THR A 426 -11.52 20.68 -29.75
N VAL A 427 -12.03 20.18 -28.62
CA VAL A 427 -13.36 19.60 -28.53
C VAL A 427 -14.33 20.61 -27.93
N ASN A 428 -15.50 20.76 -28.56
CA ASN A 428 -16.57 21.70 -28.19
C ASN A 428 -16.07 23.15 -27.94
N PRO A 429 -15.74 23.91 -29.01
CA PRO A 429 -15.18 25.26 -28.89
C PRO A 429 -16.05 26.20 -28.06
N ASP A 430 -17.37 26.07 -28.15
CA ASP A 430 -18.36 26.94 -27.51
C ASP A 430 -18.49 26.72 -25.99
N MET A 431 -18.02 25.58 -25.47
CA MET A 431 -18.14 25.22 -24.05
C MET A 431 -16.77 25.12 -23.38
N ALA A 432 -16.34 26.12 -22.61
CA ALA A 432 -15.01 26.14 -21.97
C ALA A 432 -14.68 24.88 -21.16
N ILE A 433 -15.64 24.35 -20.39
CA ILE A 433 -15.43 23.20 -19.50
C ILE A 433 -16.32 22.05 -19.94
N CYS A 434 -15.69 20.96 -20.37
CA CYS A 434 -16.36 19.75 -20.83
C CYS A 434 -15.45 18.53 -20.58
N ASN A 435 -16.02 17.33 -20.72
CA ASN A 435 -15.23 16.11 -20.74
C ASN A 435 -14.44 16.00 -22.06
N THR A 436 -13.66 14.93 -22.22
CA THR A 436 -12.77 14.79 -23.39
C THR A 436 -13.51 14.58 -24.71
N LEU A 437 -14.80 14.20 -24.65
CA LEU A 437 -15.71 14.08 -25.79
C LEU A 437 -16.50 15.36 -26.07
N GLY A 438 -16.30 16.43 -25.28
CA GLY A 438 -17.04 17.68 -25.43
C GLY A 438 -18.40 17.71 -24.72
N ALA A 439 -18.71 16.66 -23.94
CA ALA A 439 -19.98 16.50 -23.23
C ALA A 439 -19.85 16.88 -21.75
N ALA A 440 -20.89 16.59 -20.97
CA ALA A 440 -20.95 16.85 -19.54
C ALA A 440 -19.79 16.18 -18.78
N CYS A 441 -19.26 16.89 -17.78
CA CYS A 441 -18.25 16.37 -16.86
C CYS A 441 -18.92 15.56 -15.75
N GLN A 442 -18.15 14.71 -15.08
CA GLN A 442 -18.56 14.12 -13.82
C GLN A 442 -17.56 14.53 -12.76
N GLU A 443 -18.07 15.11 -11.68
CA GLU A 443 -17.28 15.65 -10.60
C GLU A 443 -17.71 14.95 -9.31
N PRO A 444 -16.83 14.14 -8.68
CA PRO A 444 -17.14 13.45 -7.43
C PRO A 444 -17.69 14.38 -6.34
N ARG A 445 -17.27 15.64 -6.33
CA ARG A 445 -17.69 16.65 -5.34
C ARG A 445 -19.11 17.20 -5.58
N ILE A 446 -19.76 16.83 -6.67
CA ILE A 446 -21.08 17.34 -7.06
C ILE A 446 -22.03 16.18 -7.33
N ARG A 447 -23.11 16.09 -6.53
CA ARG A 447 -24.30 15.23 -6.77
C ARG A 447 -23.96 13.77 -7.14
N ASP A 448 -23.20 13.07 -6.30
CA ASP A 448 -22.93 11.63 -6.44
C ASP A 448 -22.45 11.21 -7.83
N PHE A 449 -21.55 12.02 -8.43
CA PHE A 449 -21.00 11.83 -9.77
C PHE A 449 -22.00 11.89 -10.94
N THR A 450 -23.16 12.51 -10.73
CA THR A 450 -24.10 12.80 -11.81
C THR A 450 -23.43 13.69 -12.87
N PRO A 451 -23.59 13.42 -14.17
CA PRO A 451 -23.07 14.31 -15.21
C PRO A 451 -23.59 15.75 -15.08
N ILE A 452 -22.69 16.73 -15.16
CA ILE A 452 -22.96 18.17 -15.08
C ILE A 452 -22.31 18.94 -16.22
N GLY A 453 -22.95 20.01 -16.68
CA GLY A 453 -22.48 20.78 -17.84
C GLY A 453 -22.83 20.10 -19.17
N PRO A 454 -22.05 20.32 -20.25
CA PRO A 454 -20.83 21.12 -20.32
C PRO A 454 -21.10 22.61 -20.04
N PHE A 455 -20.07 23.37 -19.67
CA PHE A 455 -20.21 24.76 -19.24
C PHE A 455 -19.53 25.71 -20.22
N LYS A 456 -20.22 26.82 -20.49
CA LYS A 456 -19.72 27.90 -21.36
C LYS A 456 -18.45 28.55 -20.80
N ASP A 457 -18.40 28.74 -19.48
CA ASP A 457 -17.32 29.42 -18.77
C ASP A 457 -17.15 28.85 -17.36
N GLU A 458 -16.10 29.32 -16.68
CA GLU A 458 -15.82 28.96 -15.29
C GLU A 458 -16.93 29.40 -14.33
N ALA A 459 -17.54 30.57 -14.54
CA ALA A 459 -18.57 31.08 -13.66
C ALA A 459 -19.79 30.14 -13.61
N GLY A 460 -20.19 29.60 -14.76
CA GLY A 460 -21.25 28.60 -14.87
C GLY A 460 -20.90 27.29 -14.15
N PHE A 461 -19.65 26.83 -14.22
CA PHE A 461 -19.20 25.64 -13.48
C PHE A 461 -19.15 25.90 -11.97
N SER A 462 -18.58 27.02 -11.53
CA SER A 462 -18.39 27.35 -10.12
C SER A 462 -19.71 27.48 -9.34
N GLN A 463 -20.83 27.80 -9.99
CA GLN A 463 -22.17 27.78 -9.37
C GLN A 463 -22.59 26.41 -8.85
N TRP A 464 -22.02 25.32 -9.38
CA TRP A 464 -22.33 23.96 -8.94
C TRP A 464 -21.41 23.49 -7.80
N MET A 465 -20.36 24.26 -7.48
CA MET A 465 -19.41 23.95 -6.41
C MET A 465 -19.84 24.58 -5.08
N ARG A 466 -19.43 23.98 -3.96
CA ARG A 466 -19.53 24.62 -2.63
C ARG A 466 -18.68 25.90 -2.58
N PHE A 467 -19.16 26.90 -1.84
CA PHE A 467 -18.53 28.22 -1.75
C PHE A 467 -18.36 28.89 -3.12
N SER A 468 -19.40 28.84 -3.97
CA SER A 468 -19.42 29.40 -5.33
C SER A 468 -19.13 30.91 -5.40
N ASP A 469 -19.33 31.60 -4.29
CA ASP A 469 -19.09 33.02 -4.11
C ASP A 469 -17.64 33.37 -3.78
N GLU A 470 -16.81 32.37 -3.42
CA GLU A 470 -15.41 32.57 -3.07
C GLU A 470 -14.59 33.11 -4.26
N SER A 471 -13.78 34.14 -3.99
CA SER A 471 -13.00 34.82 -5.03
C SER A 471 -11.90 33.94 -5.62
N SER A 472 -11.32 33.04 -4.83
CA SER A 472 -10.33 32.05 -5.26
C SER A 472 -10.91 30.91 -6.10
N ARG A 473 -12.19 30.92 -6.47
CA ARG A 473 -12.79 29.98 -7.44
C ARG A 473 -13.06 30.63 -8.81
N ARG A 474 -12.35 31.71 -9.14
CA ARG A 474 -12.60 32.54 -10.34
C ARG A 474 -11.29 32.99 -10.99
N GLY A 475 -11.35 33.21 -12.31
CA GLY A 475 -10.24 33.76 -13.09
C GLY A 475 -9.21 32.71 -13.50
N HIS A 476 -9.53 31.43 -13.41
CA HIS A 476 -8.59 30.36 -13.75
C HIS A 476 -8.50 30.15 -15.25
N ARG A 477 -7.29 29.82 -15.71
CA ARG A 477 -7.10 29.29 -17.06
C ARG A 477 -7.66 27.87 -17.12
N ILE A 478 -8.67 27.67 -17.96
CA ILE A 478 -9.24 26.34 -18.22
C ILE A 478 -8.29 25.53 -19.09
N VAL A 479 -7.94 24.33 -18.61
CA VAL A 479 -6.92 23.46 -19.19
C VAL A 479 -7.34 22.00 -19.11
N PHE A 480 -6.76 21.14 -19.94
CA PHE A 480 -6.92 19.70 -19.81
C PHE A 480 -6.26 19.20 -18.52
N THR A 481 -6.95 18.34 -17.77
CA THR A 481 -6.49 17.80 -16.48
C THR A 481 -6.82 16.32 -16.36
N HIS A 482 -6.08 15.59 -15.52
CA HIS A 482 -6.36 14.19 -15.19
C HIS A 482 -7.62 14.03 -14.32
N ALA A 483 -7.99 15.05 -13.53
CA ALA A 483 -9.13 15.07 -12.59
C ALA A 483 -9.10 14.05 -11.42
N ASP A 484 -8.22 13.05 -11.43
CA ASP A 484 -7.98 12.09 -10.33
C ASP A 484 -6.48 11.76 -10.18
N LEU A 485 -5.64 12.79 -10.08
CA LEU A 485 -4.18 12.63 -9.99
C LEU A 485 -3.76 12.22 -8.56
N ASN A 486 -4.12 10.99 -8.19
CA ASN A 486 -3.83 10.39 -6.88
C ASN A 486 -2.65 9.41 -6.97
N PRO A 487 -1.93 9.13 -5.86
CA PRO A 487 -0.78 8.20 -5.85
C PRO A 487 -1.07 6.80 -6.39
N ARG A 488 -2.33 6.33 -6.32
CA ARG A 488 -2.73 5.05 -6.91
C ARG A 488 -2.70 5.04 -8.45
N ASN A 489 -2.77 6.20 -9.09
CA ASN A 489 -2.79 6.40 -10.53
C ASN A 489 -1.42 6.81 -11.10
N ILE A 490 -0.41 6.99 -10.23
CA ILE A 490 0.97 7.33 -10.63
C ILE A 490 1.79 6.05 -10.59
N MET A 491 2.39 5.66 -11.72
CA MET A 491 3.22 4.46 -11.80
C MET A 491 4.70 4.86 -11.68
N VAL A 492 5.42 4.21 -10.77
CA VAL A 492 6.87 4.41 -10.60
C VAL A 492 7.63 3.15 -11.03
N ASP A 493 8.69 3.35 -11.82
CA ASP A 493 9.69 2.30 -12.05
C ASP A 493 10.55 2.16 -10.79
N ARG A 494 11.03 0.95 -10.50
CA ARG A 494 11.69 0.62 -9.22
C ARG A 494 12.79 1.64 -8.88
N SER A 495 12.59 2.40 -7.80
CA SER A 495 13.65 3.07 -7.07
C SER A 495 13.55 2.74 -5.58
N LEU A 496 14.65 2.96 -4.87
CA LEU A 496 15.02 2.23 -3.65
C LEU A 496 14.13 2.63 -2.46
N TYR A 497 13.93 1.68 -1.56
CA TYR A 497 13.00 1.76 -0.45
C TYR A 497 13.43 2.70 0.68
N GLU A 498 12.54 3.64 1.00
CA GLU A 498 12.49 4.44 2.23
C GLU A 498 11.09 4.60 2.85
N GLY A 499 10.80 3.77 3.86
CA GLY A 499 9.63 3.79 4.75
C GLY A 499 9.29 5.16 5.36
N PHE A 500 8.03 5.63 5.28
CA PHE A 500 7.24 6.21 6.40
C PHE A 500 6.58 7.61 6.33
N ARG A 501 6.68 8.42 5.27
CA ARG A 501 6.07 9.79 5.30
C ARG A 501 4.86 9.93 4.38
N TRP A 502 3.71 9.37 4.74
CA TRP A 502 2.55 9.32 3.82
C TRP A 502 1.75 10.64 3.68
N PRO A 503 1.06 11.18 4.69
CA PRO A 503 0.05 12.21 4.41
C PRO A 503 0.66 13.59 4.13
N GLN A 504 1.60 14.03 4.95
CA GLN A 504 2.18 15.38 4.86
C GLN A 504 3.12 15.52 3.68
N ARG A 505 4.07 14.60 3.51
CA ARG A 505 5.03 14.65 2.39
C ARG A 505 4.34 14.57 1.03
N HIS A 506 3.33 13.71 0.87
CA HIS A 506 2.53 13.71 -0.36
C HIS A 506 1.86 15.07 -0.60
N ASN A 507 1.21 15.63 0.43
CA ASN A 507 0.54 16.92 0.32
C ASN A 507 1.52 18.07 0.03
N GLU A 508 2.65 18.13 0.72
CA GLU A 508 3.74 19.09 0.50
C GLU A 508 4.32 18.96 -0.90
N VAL A 509 4.38 17.74 -1.42
CA VAL A 509 4.91 17.50 -2.75
C VAL A 509 3.93 17.95 -3.80
N MET A 510 2.66 17.57 -3.67
CA MET A 510 1.65 18.04 -4.61
C MET A 510 1.60 19.58 -4.59
N LYS A 511 1.67 20.19 -3.40
CA LYS A 511 1.87 21.64 -3.25
C LYS A 511 3.10 22.13 -4.02
N SER A 512 4.26 21.47 -3.86
CA SER A 512 5.52 21.85 -4.52
C SER A 512 5.51 21.65 -6.05
N VAL A 513 4.75 20.67 -6.55
CA VAL A 513 4.53 20.39 -7.97
C VAL A 513 3.72 21.53 -8.56
N PHE A 514 2.61 21.89 -7.91
CA PHE A 514 1.73 22.96 -8.37
C PHE A 514 2.29 24.37 -8.13
N ALA A 515 3.14 24.58 -7.11
CA ALA A 515 3.77 25.87 -6.83
C ALA A 515 4.60 26.41 -8.01
N ALA A 516 5.21 25.52 -8.80
CA ALA A 516 5.93 25.89 -10.01
C ALA A 516 5.01 26.44 -11.12
N LEU A 517 3.70 26.23 -10.99
CA LEU A 517 2.67 26.62 -11.95
C LEU A 517 1.81 27.80 -11.47
N GLY A 518 2.03 28.28 -10.23
CA GLY A 518 1.27 29.35 -9.58
C GLY A 518 1.07 29.08 -8.08
N ASP A 519 0.70 30.11 -7.33
CA ASP A 519 0.24 29.95 -5.95
C ASP A 519 -1.23 29.50 -5.95
N TYR A 520 -1.51 28.35 -5.34
CA TYR A 520 -2.84 27.75 -5.24
C TYR A 520 -3.30 27.56 -3.78
N THR A 521 -2.68 28.28 -2.83
CA THR A 521 -2.91 28.08 -1.40
C THR A 521 -4.36 28.40 -1.01
N ALA A 522 -4.92 29.47 -1.56
CA ALA A 522 -6.29 29.88 -1.28
C ALA A 522 -7.32 28.84 -1.79
N GLU A 523 -7.10 28.28 -2.97
CA GLU A 523 -7.90 27.22 -3.58
C GLU A 523 -7.87 25.97 -2.71
N MET A 524 -6.68 25.56 -2.25
CA MET A 524 -6.51 24.40 -1.37
C MET A 524 -7.23 24.55 -0.03
N ASP A 525 -7.22 25.75 0.56
CA ASP A 525 -7.90 26.00 1.82
C ASP A 525 -9.43 25.99 1.67
N VAL A 526 -9.96 26.41 0.52
CA VAL A 526 -11.39 26.26 0.19
C VAL A 526 -11.77 24.79 0.07
N GLU A 527 -10.95 23.99 -0.62
CA GLU A 527 -11.18 22.55 -0.73
C GLU A 527 -11.14 21.89 0.66
N ARG A 528 -10.15 22.20 1.50
CA ARG A 528 -10.08 21.66 2.87
C ARG A 528 -11.35 21.96 3.67
N ARG A 529 -11.82 23.22 3.66
CA ARG A 529 -13.09 23.61 4.31
C ARG A 529 -14.30 22.87 3.72
N SER A 530 -14.29 22.59 2.43
CA SER A 530 -15.36 21.83 1.75
C SER A 530 -15.42 20.37 2.24
N TRP A 531 -14.27 19.74 2.47
CA TRP A 531 -14.18 18.38 3.03
C TRP A 531 -14.51 18.34 4.53
N GLU A 532 -14.01 19.30 5.32
CA GLU A 532 -14.25 19.40 6.77
C GLU A 532 -15.71 19.69 7.12
N SER A 533 -16.46 20.28 6.19
CA SER A 533 -17.91 20.55 6.35
C SER A 533 -18.81 19.34 6.06
N GLY A 534 -18.26 18.13 5.93
CA GLY A 534 -19.00 16.89 6.22
C GLY A 534 -19.60 16.11 5.04
N ASP A 535 -19.11 16.26 3.82
CA ASP A 535 -19.57 15.45 2.65
C ASP A 535 -18.63 14.29 2.30
N GLY A 536 -17.65 13.98 3.16
CA GLY A 536 -16.79 12.80 3.00
C GLY A 536 -17.46 11.53 3.50
N LEU A 537 -18.54 11.09 2.84
CA LEU A 537 -18.99 9.69 2.91
C LEU A 537 -18.52 8.93 1.67
#